data_AF-A0A5N6LC58-F1
#
_entry.id   AF-A0A5N6LC58-F1
#
_cell.length_a   1.000
_cell.length_b   1.000
_cell.length_c   1.000
_cell.angle_alpha   90.00
_cell.angle_beta   90.00
_cell.angle_gamma   90.00
#
_symmetry.space_group_name_H-M   'P 1'
#
loop_
_entity.id
_entity.type
_entity.pdbx_description
1 polymer ?
#
loop_
_entity_poly.entity_id
_entity_poly.type
_entity_poly.pdbx_seq_one_letter_code
_entity_poly.pdbx_strand_id
1 'polypeptide(L)'
;MLNLQLSKSEQDVSKFASIALVDVDSEENQVYLKYFDITLIPSTVFFFNAHHMKMDSGSADHTKWVGAFHRKQDFIDVVEEIFRGAMKGKLIVKCPLPPERIPKFQLLFKDV
;
A
#
# COMPACT_ATOMS: atom_id res chain seq x y z
N MET A 1 12.32 -4.26 -10.82
CA MET A 1 11.47 -5.45 -10.54
C MET A 1 10.10 -5.06 -9.96
N LEU A 2 10.01 -4.05 -9.08
CA LEU A 2 8.74 -3.56 -8.51
C LEU A 2 7.71 -3.08 -9.54
N ASN A 3 8.14 -2.20 -10.45
CA ASN A 3 7.29 -1.61 -11.50
C ASN A 3 6.69 -2.68 -12.42
N LEU A 4 7.34 -3.84 -12.54
CA LEU A 4 6.87 -4.93 -13.38
C LEU A 4 5.60 -5.58 -12.83
N GLN A 5 5.46 -5.71 -11.51
CA GLN A 5 4.27 -6.32 -10.91
C GLN A 5 3.07 -5.37 -11.01
N LEU A 6 3.28 -4.08 -10.74
CA LEU A 6 2.23 -3.06 -10.86
C LEU A 6 1.75 -2.91 -12.31
N SER A 7 2.68 -2.74 -13.25
CA SER A 7 2.35 -2.65 -14.68
C SER A 7 1.63 -3.90 -15.20
N LYS A 8 2.04 -5.10 -14.77
CA LYS A 8 1.35 -6.35 -15.15
C LYS A 8 -0.04 -6.52 -14.55
N SER A 9 -0.37 -5.75 -13.52
CA SER A 9 -1.67 -5.83 -12.81
C SER A 9 -2.62 -4.71 -13.19
N GLU A 10 -2.12 -3.64 -13.82
CA GLU A 10 -2.88 -2.44 -14.16
C GLU A 10 -4.18 -2.76 -14.90
N GLN A 11 -4.10 -3.63 -15.91
CA GLN A 11 -5.28 -4.05 -16.66
C GLN A 11 -6.27 -4.86 -15.81
N ASP A 12 -5.79 -5.75 -14.94
CA ASP A 12 -6.65 -6.59 -14.10
C ASP A 12 -7.41 -5.77 -13.06
N VAL A 13 -6.79 -4.72 -12.51
CA VAL A 13 -7.41 -3.85 -11.50
C VAL A 13 -8.17 -2.66 -12.09
N SER A 14 -8.05 -2.40 -13.40
CA SER A 14 -8.56 -1.20 -14.09
C SER A 14 -10.05 -0.86 -13.84
N LYS A 15 -10.88 -1.86 -13.50
CA LYS A 15 -12.31 -1.65 -13.20
C LYS A 15 -12.58 -1.07 -11.81
N PHE A 16 -11.60 -1.10 -10.91
CA PHE A 16 -11.78 -0.76 -9.50
C PHE A 16 -10.58 -0.05 -8.86
N ALA A 17 -9.47 0.15 -9.57
CA ALA A 17 -8.33 0.92 -9.11
C ALA A 17 -7.56 1.57 -10.26
N SER A 18 -6.93 2.70 -9.93
CA SER A 18 -5.91 3.37 -10.75
C SER A 18 -4.59 3.36 -9.98
N ILE A 19 -3.47 3.12 -10.67
CA ILE A 19 -2.14 3.07 -10.06
C ILE A 19 -1.37 4.32 -10.48
N ALA A 20 -0.77 5.01 -9.50
CA ALA A 20 0.12 6.14 -9.75
C ALA A 20 1.49 5.87 -9.10
N LEU A 21 2.56 6.21 -9.82
CA LEU A 21 3.91 6.21 -9.29
C LEU A 21 4.24 7.63 -8.81
N VAL A 22 4.80 7.72 -7.60
CA VAL A 22 5.21 8.99 -7.00
C VAL A 22 6.73 8.97 -6.88
N ASP A 23 7.37 9.97 -7.47
CA ASP A 23 8.80 10.18 -7.30
C ASP A 23 9.09 10.75 -5.92
N VAL A 24 9.85 10.00 -5.13
CA VAL A 24 10.23 10.33 -3.75
C VAL A 24 11.30 11.42 -3.68
N ASP A 25 12.03 11.65 -4.77
CA ASP A 25 13.08 12.67 -4.83
C ASP A 25 12.53 14.02 -5.31
N SER A 26 11.28 14.07 -5.78
CA SER A 26 10.61 15.31 -6.18
C SER A 26 10.28 16.19 -4.97
N GLU A 27 10.61 17.48 -5.05
CA GLU A 27 10.35 18.48 -4.00
C GLU A 27 8.85 18.62 -3.69
N GLU A 28 8.00 18.57 -4.72
CA GLU A 28 6.55 18.72 -4.60
C GLU A 28 5.92 17.59 -3.76
N ASN A 29 6.54 16.41 -3.75
CA ASN A 29 6.04 15.24 -3.02
C ASN A 29 6.54 15.16 -1.58
N GLN A 30 7.51 15.99 -1.18
CA GLN A 30 8.12 15.94 0.16
C GLN A 30 7.10 16.16 1.29
N VAL A 31 6.05 16.94 1.04
CA VAL A 31 4.96 17.14 2.03
C VAL A 31 4.22 15.83 2.32
N TYR A 32 3.99 15.01 1.31
CA TYR A 32 3.30 13.72 1.46
C TYR A 32 4.19 12.67 2.09
N LEU A 33 5.49 12.65 1.74
CA LEU A 33 6.47 11.75 2.37
C LEU A 33 6.55 11.99 3.88
N LYS A 34 6.60 13.26 4.30
CA LYS A 34 6.58 13.65 5.72
C LYS A 34 5.25 13.30 6.38
N TYR A 35 4.13 13.57 5.71
CA TYR A 35 2.79 13.28 6.24
C TYR A 35 2.57 11.78 6.49
N PHE A 36 3.01 10.92 5.56
CA PHE A 36 2.87 9.46 5.68
C PHE A 36 4.04 8.77 6.38
N ASP A 37 5.03 9.54 6.86
CA ASP A 37 6.26 9.03 7.46
C ASP A 37 6.92 7.93 6.59
N ILE A 38 7.14 8.26 5.31
CA ILE A 38 7.75 7.34 4.35
C ILE A 38 9.26 7.37 4.53
N THR A 39 9.76 6.41 5.31
CA THR A 39 11.20 6.21 5.58
C THR A 39 11.79 5.02 4.82
N LEU A 40 10.94 4.09 4.40
CA LEU A 40 11.31 2.88 3.67
C LEU A 40 10.60 2.83 2.32
N ILE A 41 11.36 2.49 1.29
CA ILE A 41 10.91 2.49 -0.11
C ILE A 41 11.06 1.07 -0.66
N PRO A 42 10.06 0.53 -1.38
CA PRO A 42 8.79 1.17 -1.70
C PRO A 42 7.82 1.25 -0.53
N SER A 43 6.94 2.25 -0.58
CA SER A 43 5.76 2.36 0.27
C SER A 43 4.54 2.65 -0.62
N THR A 44 3.45 1.92 -0.43
CA THR A 44 2.19 2.09 -1.16
C THR A 44 1.11 2.60 -0.21
N VAL A 45 0.39 3.65 -0.61
CA VAL A 45 -0.72 4.23 0.14
C VAL A 45 -2.00 4.08 -0.69
N PHE A 46 -3.11 3.75 -0.03
CA PHE A 46 -4.39 3.50 -0.70
C PHE A 46 -5.37 4.64 -0.43
N PHE A 47 -6.11 5.05 -1.46
CA PHE A 47 -7.17 6.05 -1.32
C PHE A 47 -8.45 5.59 -2.03
N PHE A 48 -9.60 5.98 -1.48
CA PHE A 48 -10.90 5.80 -2.11
C PHE A 48 -11.76 7.05 -1.89
N ASN A 49 -12.22 7.70 -2.97
CA ASN A 49 -12.97 8.97 -2.91
C ASN A 49 -12.32 10.00 -1.97
N ALA A 50 -11.02 10.26 -2.16
CA ALA A 50 -10.17 11.14 -1.34
C ALA A 50 -9.97 10.73 0.14
N HIS A 51 -10.54 9.61 0.58
CA HIS A 51 -10.30 9.07 1.92
C HIS A 51 -9.11 8.12 1.90
N HIS A 52 -8.20 8.30 2.85
CA HIS A 52 -7.07 7.38 3.06
C HIS A 52 -7.58 6.06 3.63
N MET A 53 -7.26 4.97 2.92
CA MET A 53 -7.65 3.61 3.27
C MET A 53 -6.50 2.92 4.00
N LYS A 54 -6.78 2.44 5.22
CA LYS A 54 -5.82 1.72 6.08
C LYS A 54 -5.96 0.21 5.92
N MET A 55 -4.87 -0.51 6.19
CA MET A 55 -4.87 -1.98 6.19
C MET A 55 -4.20 -2.52 7.45
N ASP A 56 -4.94 -3.33 8.20
CA ASP A 56 -4.41 -4.13 9.29
C ASP A 56 -3.75 -5.39 8.70
N SER A 57 -2.42 -5.40 8.71
CA SER A 57 -1.58 -6.54 8.30
C SER A 57 -0.93 -7.27 9.48
N GLY A 58 -1.33 -6.93 10.71
CA GLY A 58 -0.68 -7.37 11.95
C GLY A 58 0.54 -6.55 12.37
N SER A 59 0.91 -5.50 11.62
CA SER A 59 1.91 -4.50 11.98
C SER A 59 1.33 -3.38 12.85
N ALA A 60 2.18 -2.60 13.54
CA ALA A 60 1.74 -1.42 14.28
C ALA A 60 1.29 -0.26 13.37
N ASP A 61 1.85 -0.17 12.16
CA ASP A 61 1.48 0.82 11.16
C ASP A 61 0.48 0.22 10.17
N HIS A 62 -0.70 0.83 10.07
CA HIS A 62 -1.77 0.45 9.13
C HIS A 62 -1.92 1.46 7.98
N THR A 63 -1.09 2.50 7.93
CA THR A 63 -1.26 3.66 7.04
C THR A 63 -0.67 3.44 5.65
N LYS A 64 0.30 2.54 5.54
CA LYS A 64 1.02 2.25 4.30
C LYS A 64 1.41 0.79 4.23
N TRP A 65 1.45 0.28 3.01
CA TRP A 65 2.07 -0.99 2.70
C TRP A 65 3.54 -0.75 2.39
N VAL A 66 4.41 -1.07 3.33
CA VAL A 66 5.86 -1.01 3.11
C VAL A 66 6.26 -2.27 2.35
N GLY A 67 7.15 -2.15 1.37
CA GLY A 67 7.74 -3.29 0.65
C GLY A 67 7.11 -3.68 -0.68
N ALA A 68 7.78 -4.62 -1.34
CA ALA A 68 7.33 -5.21 -2.60
C ALA A 68 6.24 -6.25 -2.35
N PHE A 69 5.26 -6.36 -3.25
CA PHE A 69 4.40 -7.54 -3.32
C PHE A 69 5.20 -8.74 -3.84
N HIS A 70 5.04 -9.90 -3.21
CA HIS A 70 5.74 -11.13 -3.60
C HIS A 70 5.37 -11.59 -5.01
N ARG A 71 4.09 -11.48 -5.38
CA ARG A 71 3.57 -11.82 -6.71
C ARG A 71 2.41 -10.92 -7.12
N LYS A 72 2.12 -10.93 -8.43
CA LYS A 72 1.01 -10.19 -9.07
C LYS A 72 -0.32 -10.37 -8.33
N GLN A 73 -0.68 -11.62 -8.01
CA GLN A 73 -1.95 -11.92 -7.35
C GLN A 73 -2.04 -11.29 -5.96
N ASP A 74 -0.94 -11.18 -5.22
CA ASP A 74 -0.96 -10.60 -3.88
C ASP A 74 -1.32 -9.12 -3.91
N PHE A 75 -0.85 -8.39 -4.93
CA PHE A 75 -1.23 -7.02 -5.17
C PHE A 75 -2.72 -6.91 -5.51
N ILE A 76 -3.21 -7.75 -6.42
CA ILE A 76 -4.62 -7.76 -6.83
C ILE A 76 -5.53 -8.03 -5.61
N ASP A 77 -5.21 -9.06 -4.82
CA ASP A 77 -5.99 -9.44 -3.64
C ASP A 77 -6.08 -8.27 -2.63
N VAL A 78 -4.95 -7.58 -2.39
CA VAL A 78 -4.89 -6.42 -1.48
C VAL A 78 -5.73 -5.24 -1.98
N VAL A 79 -5.62 -4.90 -3.28
CA VAL A 79 -6.40 -3.80 -3.88
C VAL A 79 -7.90 -4.14 -3.89
N GLU A 80 -8.25 -5.39 -4.16
CA GLU A 80 -9.64 -5.84 -4.14
C GLU A 80 -10.24 -5.76 -2.73
N GLU A 81 -9.50 -6.15 -1.69
CA GLU A 81 -9.95 -6.04 -0.30
C GLU A 81 -10.14 -4.58 0.13
N ILE A 82 -9.23 -3.68 -0.26
CA ILE A 82 -9.37 -2.23 -0.07
C ILE A 82 -10.65 -1.73 -0.74
N PHE A 83 -10.86 -2.05 -2.01
CA PHE A 83 -12.03 -1.62 -2.77
C PHE A 83 -13.34 -2.13 -2.14
N ARG A 84 -13.42 -3.43 -1.84
CA ARG A 84 -14.61 -4.05 -1.21
C ARG A 84 -14.91 -3.46 0.16
N GLY A 85 -13.88 -3.14 0.95
CA GLY A 85 -14.03 -2.47 2.23
C GLY A 85 -14.54 -1.05 2.09
N ALA A 86 -13.95 -0.27 1.19
CA ALA A 86 -14.34 1.11 0.93
C ALA A 86 -15.77 1.24 0.40
N MET A 87 -16.19 0.34 -0.50
CA MET A 87 -17.57 0.25 -1.01
C MET A 87 -18.61 -0.01 0.11
N LYS A 88 -18.17 -0.54 1.26
CA LYS A 88 -19.00 -0.76 2.46
C LYS A 88 -18.85 0.37 3.50
N GLY A 89 -18.19 1.48 3.15
CA GLY A 89 -17.96 2.62 4.04
C GLY A 89 -16.88 2.40 5.10
N LYS A 90 -16.03 1.37 4.97
CA LYS A 90 -14.91 1.17 5.90
C LYS A 90 -13.75 2.09 5.55
N LEU A 91 -12.99 2.50 6.56
CA LEU A 91 -11.71 3.22 6.41
C LEU A 91 -10.49 2.35 6.74
N ILE A 92 -10.72 1.14 7.25
CA ILE A 92 -9.69 0.15 7.54
C ILE A 92 -10.20 -1.24 7.15
N VAL A 93 -9.34 -2.04 6.52
CA VAL A 93 -9.60 -3.43 6.15
C VAL A 93 -8.56 -4.36 6.75
N LYS A 94 -8.88 -5.64 6.86
CA LYS A 94 -7.91 -6.66 7.28
C LYS A 94 -7.18 -7.18 6.05
N CYS A 95 -5.86 -7.38 6.15
CA CYS A 95 -5.07 -7.92 5.05
C CYS A 95 -5.57 -9.32 4.65
N PRO A 96 -5.79 -9.57 3.34
CA PRO A 96 -6.27 -10.87 2.85
C PRO A 96 -5.14 -11.91 2.72
N LEU A 97 -3.88 -11.49 2.87
CA LEU A 97 -2.72 -12.36 2.67
C LEU A 97 -2.35 -13.13 3.93
N PRO A 98 -1.82 -14.35 3.79
CA PRO A 98 -1.25 -15.08 4.90
C PRO A 98 0.05 -14.40 5.38
N PRO A 99 0.41 -14.52 6.67
CA PRO A 99 1.52 -13.78 7.28
C PRO A 99 2.87 -13.95 6.59
N GLU A 100 3.12 -15.07 5.93
CA GLU A 100 4.38 -15.33 5.21
C GLU A 100 4.52 -14.51 3.92
N ARG A 101 3.40 -14.07 3.33
CA ARG A 101 3.37 -13.24 2.12
C ARG A 101 3.41 -11.74 2.44
N ILE A 102 3.18 -11.35 3.70
CA ILE A 102 3.26 -9.97 4.15
C ILE A 102 4.75 -9.59 4.32
N PRO A 103 5.22 -8.52 3.65
CA PRO A 103 6.58 -8.03 3.82
C PRO A 103 6.91 -7.75 5.29
N LYS A 104 7.98 -8.37 5.79
CA LYS A 104 8.46 -8.16 7.16
C LYS A 104 9.61 -7.16 7.12
N PHE A 105 9.41 -5.99 7.74
CA PHE A 105 10.49 -5.05 8.02
C PHE A 105 10.66 -4.96 9.52
N GLN A 106 11.90 -5.07 9.99
CA GLN A 106 12.22 -4.54 11.31
C GLN A 106 12.16 -3.03 11.20
N LEU A 107 11.10 -2.43 11.75
CA LEU A 107 11.14 -1.03 12.15
C LEU A 107 12.20 -0.96 13.24
N LEU A 108 13.43 -0.61 12.86
CA LEU A 108 14.47 -0.22 13.81
C LEU A 108 14.02 1.12 14.38
N PHE A 109 13.12 1.09 15.37
CA PHE A 109 13.00 2.21 16.28
C PHE A 109 14.39 2.35 16.90
N LYS A 110 15.12 3.40 16.52
CA LYS A 110 16.21 3.85 17.36
C LYS A 110 15.55 4.30 18.64
N ASP A 111 15.77 3.55 19.72
CA ASP A 111 15.43 3.97 21.07
C ASP A 111 15.91 5.41 21.24
N VAL A 112 14.96 6.32 21.46
CA VAL A 112 15.21 7.72 21.86
C VAL A 112 15.33 7.74 23.37
#